data_AF-A0A4Y2S3Q2-F1
#
_entry.id   AF-A0A4Y2S3Q2-F1
#
_cell.length_a   1.000
_cell.length_b   1.000
_cell.length_c   1.000
_cell.angle_alpha   90.00
_cell.angle_beta   90.00
_cell.angle_gamma   90.00
#
_symmetry.space_group_name_H-M   'P 1'
#
loop_
_entity.id
_entity.type
_entity.pdbx_description
1 polymer ?
#
loop_
_entity_poly.entity_id
_entity_poly.type
_entity_poly.pdbx_seq_one_letter_code
_entity_poly.pdbx_strand_id
1 'polypeptide(L)'
;MWLWDSKNGIPNNYRQQLMSHFQQIMYAETPACAEEAYFNAVGYAGSYIPTYPLWNEYLIKIWNRKELWCLAFRDETVRGHNTNNFSEVAIRIFKDEVLSRVKAYNVITLIDFCATTLENYYSRSLRITEILSQGFSLKK
;
A
#
# COMPACT_ATOMS: atom_id res chain seq x y z
N MET A 1 6.96 3.74 12.06
CA MET A 1 5.86 4.73 11.99
C MET A 1 6.44 6.08 12.39
N TRP A 2 6.42 7.10 11.52
CA TRP A 2 7.22 8.33 11.69
C TRP A 2 6.99 9.05 13.03
N LEU A 3 5.75 9.20 13.46
CA LEU A 3 5.39 9.85 14.74
C LEU A 3 5.94 9.16 16.01
N TRP A 4 6.33 7.88 15.91
CA TRP A 4 6.83 7.08 17.04
C TRP A 4 8.36 7.00 17.06
N ASP A 5 9.04 7.57 16.06
CA ASP A 5 10.49 7.67 16.05
C ASP A 5 10.94 8.77 17.04
N SER A 6 11.79 8.38 18.00
CA SER A 6 12.30 9.29 19.03
C SER A 6 13.09 10.46 18.44
N LYS A 7 13.68 10.30 17.26
CA LYS A 7 14.42 11.36 16.54
C LYS A 7 13.56 12.54 16.16
N ASN A 8 12.25 12.36 16.05
CA ASN A 8 11.31 13.40 15.63
C ASN A 8 10.85 14.31 16.79
N GLY A 9 11.24 14.01 18.03
CA GLY A 9 11.04 14.92 19.17
C GLY A 9 9.59 15.12 19.61
N ILE A 10 8.65 14.25 19.18
CA ILE A 10 7.23 14.37 19.54
C ILE A 10 6.94 13.65 20.86
N PRO A 11 6.48 14.35 21.91
CA PRO A 11 6.11 13.73 23.17
C PRO A 11 4.90 12.80 22.99
N ASN A 12 4.87 11.68 23.73
CA ASN A 12 3.81 10.66 23.63
C ASN A 12 2.39 11.25 23.70
N ASN A 13 2.19 12.22 24.56
CA ASN A 13 0.91 12.85 24.87
C ASN A 13 0.27 13.54 23.65
N TYR A 14 1.11 14.05 22.73
CA TYR A 14 0.67 14.76 21.54
C TYR A 14 0.57 13.86 20.30
N ARG A 15 1.15 12.66 20.35
CA ARG A 15 1.16 11.75 19.18
C ARG A 15 -0.24 11.36 18.72
N GLN A 16 -1.12 11.08 19.68
CA GLN A 16 -2.51 10.70 19.39
C GLN A 16 -3.29 11.87 18.78
N GLN A 17 -3.09 13.08 19.28
CA GLN A 17 -3.74 14.28 18.76
C GLN A 17 -3.27 14.58 17.32
N LEU A 18 -1.96 14.58 17.07
CA LEU A 18 -1.39 14.77 15.74
C LEU A 18 -1.86 13.70 14.74
N MET A 19 -1.97 12.44 15.18
CA MET A 19 -2.55 11.38 14.37
C MET A 19 -4.02 11.65 14.04
N SER A 20 -4.81 12.12 15.00
CA SER A 20 -6.21 12.49 14.77
C SER A 20 -6.35 13.58 13.70
N HIS A 21 -5.49 14.61 13.74
CA HIS A 21 -5.49 15.64 12.70
C HIS A 21 -5.07 15.10 11.33
N PHE A 22 -4.08 14.21 11.30
CA PHE A 22 -3.70 13.54 10.06
C PHE A 22 -4.83 12.69 9.47
N GLN A 23 -5.58 12.00 10.31
CA GLN A 23 -6.76 11.22 9.90
C GLN A 23 -7.87 12.11 9.36
N GLN A 24 -8.11 13.28 9.95
CA GLN A 24 -9.08 14.27 9.43
C GLN A 24 -8.73 14.70 8.01
N ILE A 25 -7.44 14.92 7.72
CA ILE A 25 -6.97 15.20 6.36
C ILE A 25 -7.21 14.00 5.44
N MET A 26 -6.86 12.80 5.89
CA MET A 26 -6.94 11.58 5.08
C MET A 26 -8.36 11.23 4.65
N TYR A 27 -9.32 11.37 5.56
CA TYR A 27 -10.72 10.97 5.36
C TYR A 27 -11.65 12.13 5.00
N ALA A 28 -11.11 13.31 4.71
CA ALA A 28 -11.91 14.42 4.21
C ALA A 28 -12.64 14.03 2.92
N GLU A 29 -13.92 14.39 2.84
CA GLU A 29 -14.82 13.99 1.74
C GLU A 29 -14.64 14.85 0.50
N THR A 30 -14.22 16.10 0.66
CA THR A 30 -14.02 17.06 -0.44
C THR A 30 -12.63 17.66 -0.38
N PRO A 31 -12.06 18.09 -1.54
CA PRO A 31 -10.77 18.77 -1.58
C PRO A 31 -10.69 19.98 -0.66
N ALA A 32 -11.78 20.77 -0.58
CA ALA A 32 -11.87 21.93 0.29
C ALA A 32 -11.77 21.55 1.78
N CYS A 33 -12.48 20.51 2.22
CA CYS A 33 -12.38 20.02 3.60
C CYS A 33 -10.98 19.47 3.91
N ALA A 34 -10.32 18.83 2.94
CA ALA A 34 -8.96 18.32 3.12
C ALA A 34 -7.95 19.45 3.28
N GLU A 35 -8.08 20.52 2.49
CA GLU A 35 -7.25 21.72 2.60
C GLU A 35 -7.45 22.43 3.95
N GLU A 36 -8.69 22.59 4.40
CA GLU A 36 -9.00 23.17 5.70
C GLU A 36 -8.40 22.33 6.84
N ALA A 37 -8.57 21.00 6.81
CA ALA A 37 -7.98 20.09 7.78
C ALA A 37 -6.44 20.16 7.77
N TYR A 38 -5.83 20.35 6.61
CA TYR A 38 -4.38 20.53 6.47
C TYR A 38 -3.91 21.83 7.12
N PHE A 39 -4.59 22.96 6.88
CA PHE A 39 -4.27 24.22 7.54
C PHE A 39 -4.42 24.15 9.06
N ASN A 40 -5.44 23.44 9.56
CA ASN A 40 -5.63 23.16 10.98
C ASN A 40 -4.49 22.32 11.58
N ALA A 41 -3.97 21.33 10.84
CA ALA A 41 -2.92 20.42 11.30
C ALA A 41 -1.50 21.03 11.29
N VAL A 42 -1.25 22.01 10.43
CA VAL A 42 0.03 22.77 10.36
C VAL A 42 0.04 23.96 11.34
N GLY A 43 -1.12 24.29 11.93
CA GLY A 43 -1.26 25.34 12.94
C GLY A 43 -1.58 26.73 12.36
N TYR A 44 -2.08 26.82 11.13
CA TYR A 44 -2.45 28.09 10.48
C TYR A 44 -3.84 28.60 10.88
N ALA A 45 -4.69 27.74 11.44
CA ALA A 45 -6.05 28.10 11.86
C ALA A 45 -6.32 27.59 13.29
N GLY A 46 -6.15 28.48 14.28
CA GLY A 46 -6.83 28.44 15.58
C GLY A 46 -6.68 27.20 16.48
N SER A 47 -5.87 26.19 16.13
CA SER A 47 -5.73 24.98 16.91
C SER A 47 -4.70 25.19 18.03
N TYR A 48 -5.08 24.88 19.27
CA TYR A 48 -4.28 24.98 20.50
C TYR A 48 -3.13 23.94 20.56
N ILE A 49 -2.60 23.51 19.42
CA ILE A 49 -1.60 22.45 19.34
C ILE A 49 -0.22 23.12 19.32
N PRO A 50 0.74 22.68 20.15
CA PRO A 50 2.12 23.10 20.02
C PRO A 50 2.65 22.77 18.60
N THR A 51 3.13 23.79 17.88
CA THR A 51 3.69 23.60 16.55
C THR A 51 5.04 22.90 16.65
N TYR A 52 5.18 21.74 16.00
CA TYR A 52 6.44 21.01 15.92
C TYR A 52 7.07 21.21 14.53
N PRO A 53 8.28 21.79 14.41
CA PRO A 53 8.89 22.09 13.10
C PRO A 53 9.03 20.86 12.20
N LEU A 54 9.53 19.75 12.75
CA LEU A 54 9.70 18.49 12.02
C LEU A 54 8.37 17.88 11.58
N TRP A 55 7.30 18.08 12.35
CA TRP A 55 5.95 17.64 11.99
C TRP A 55 5.42 18.43 10.79
N ASN A 56 5.60 19.74 10.79
CA ASN A 56 5.18 20.59 9.70
C ASN A 56 5.93 20.25 8.41
N GLU A 57 7.25 20.07 8.47
CA GLU A 57 8.05 19.62 7.32
C GLU A 57 7.57 18.27 6.77
N TYR A 58 7.28 17.33 7.68
CA TYR A 58 6.75 16.02 7.32
C TYR A 58 5.37 16.11 6.64
N LEU A 59 4.46 16.89 7.22
CA LEU A 59 3.12 17.12 6.65
C LEU A 59 3.20 17.78 5.28
N ILE A 60 4.00 18.84 5.11
CA ILE A 60 4.20 19.51 3.81
C ILE A 60 4.67 18.49 2.76
N LYS A 61 5.66 17.66 3.11
CA LYS A 61 6.20 16.64 2.21
C LYS A 61 5.15 15.63 1.77
N ILE A 62 4.29 15.18 2.68
CA ILE A 62 3.25 14.19 2.40
C ILE A 62 2.06 14.81 1.68
N TRP A 63 1.73 16.05 1.99
CA TRP A 63 0.66 16.82 1.35
C TRP A 63 0.92 17.02 -0.15
N ASN A 64 2.18 17.18 -0.55
CA ASN A 64 2.56 17.22 -1.98
C ASN A 64 2.16 15.95 -2.75
N ARG A 65 1.91 14.84 -2.06
CA ARG A 65 1.46 13.56 -2.64
C ARG A 65 0.02 13.21 -2.25
N LYS A 66 -0.79 14.18 -1.84
CA LYS A 66 -2.15 13.99 -1.31
C LYS A 66 -3.06 13.14 -2.22
N GLU A 67 -2.91 13.28 -3.53
CA GLU A 67 -3.67 12.53 -4.55
C GLU A 67 -3.53 11.00 -4.41
N LEU A 68 -2.40 10.51 -3.88
CA LEU A 68 -2.15 9.07 -3.74
C LEU A 68 -2.88 8.43 -2.56
N TRP A 69 -3.27 9.20 -1.54
CA TRP A 69 -3.71 8.63 -0.26
C TRP A 69 -4.96 9.29 0.31
N CYS A 70 -5.14 10.60 0.13
CA CYS A 70 -6.27 11.35 0.66
C CYS A 70 -7.55 11.02 -0.12
N LEU A 71 -8.63 10.74 0.61
CA LEU A 71 -9.90 10.30 0.05
C LEU A 71 -10.53 11.35 -0.88
N ALA A 72 -10.47 12.63 -0.49
CA ALA A 72 -10.99 13.77 -1.24
C ALA A 72 -10.45 13.90 -2.67
N PHE A 73 -9.22 13.43 -2.93
CA PHE A 73 -8.54 13.57 -4.22
C PHE A 73 -8.53 12.27 -5.03
N ARG A 74 -9.24 11.22 -4.58
CA ARG A 74 -9.38 9.97 -5.32
C ARG A 74 -10.44 10.13 -6.41
N ASP A 75 -9.99 9.97 -7.65
CA ASP A 75 -10.86 9.93 -8.83
C ASP A 75 -11.65 8.61 -8.94
N GLU A 76 -12.73 8.60 -9.71
CA GLU A 76 -13.60 7.43 -9.95
C GLU A 76 -12.85 6.24 -10.58
N THR A 77 -11.75 6.53 -11.28
CA THR A 77 -10.77 5.54 -11.77
C THR A 77 -10.15 4.70 -10.64
N VAL A 78 -10.08 5.24 -9.41
CA VAL A 78 -9.57 4.60 -8.19
C VAL A 78 -10.71 4.12 -7.27
N ARG A 79 -11.93 4.68 -7.41
CA ARG A 79 -13.13 4.27 -6.64
C ARG A 79 -13.80 3.00 -7.15
N GLY A 80 -13.52 2.60 -8.39
CA GLY A 80 -14.19 1.46 -8.98
C GLY A 80 -13.92 0.17 -8.22
N HIS A 81 -14.95 -0.67 -8.11
CA HIS A 81 -14.82 -2.10 -7.84
C HIS A 81 -13.64 -2.76 -8.56
N ASN A 82 -13.06 -2.16 -9.61
CA ASN A 82 -11.83 -2.54 -10.29
C ASN A 82 -10.69 -3.07 -9.40
N THR A 83 -10.26 -2.38 -8.34
CA THR A 83 -9.14 -2.92 -7.53
C THR A 83 -9.56 -4.16 -6.75
N ASN A 84 -10.73 -4.11 -6.10
CA ASN A 84 -11.25 -5.27 -5.36
C ASN A 84 -11.57 -6.44 -6.29
N ASN A 85 -12.21 -6.17 -7.41
CA ASN A 85 -12.54 -7.12 -8.46
C ASN A 85 -11.28 -7.71 -9.08
N PHE A 86 -10.23 -6.91 -9.32
CA PHE A 86 -8.95 -7.41 -9.78
C PHE A 86 -8.30 -8.34 -8.75
N SER A 87 -8.27 -7.95 -7.47
CA SER A 87 -7.77 -8.80 -6.40
C SER A 87 -8.61 -10.09 -6.23
N GLU A 88 -9.93 -10.00 -6.27
CA GLU A 88 -10.84 -11.14 -6.17
C GLU A 88 -10.71 -12.08 -7.38
N VAL A 89 -10.63 -11.55 -8.60
CA VAL A 89 -10.41 -12.31 -9.83
C VAL A 89 -9.05 -12.97 -9.80
N ALA A 90 -7.98 -12.28 -9.41
CA ALA A 90 -6.64 -12.86 -9.28
C ALA A 90 -6.61 -14.01 -8.27
N ILE A 91 -7.23 -13.84 -7.09
CA ILE A 91 -7.35 -14.89 -6.09
C ILE A 91 -8.20 -16.06 -6.61
N ARG A 92 -9.27 -15.78 -7.35
CA ARG A 92 -10.14 -16.81 -7.94
C ARG A 92 -9.36 -17.65 -8.95
N ILE A 93 -8.68 -17.02 -9.90
CA ILE A 93 -7.84 -17.71 -10.90
C ILE A 93 -6.77 -18.55 -10.19
N PHE A 94 -6.10 -17.99 -9.19
CA PHE A 94 -5.08 -18.75 -8.44
C PHE A 94 -5.67 -19.99 -7.74
N LYS A 95 -6.84 -19.85 -7.11
CA LYS A 95 -7.53 -20.97 -6.46
C LYS A 95 -8.01 -22.04 -7.45
N ASP A 96 -8.39 -21.63 -8.66
CA ASP A 96 -9.01 -22.50 -9.67
C ASP A 96 -7.94 -23.23 -10.47
N GLU A 97 -6.95 -22.49 -10.97
CA GLU A 97 -5.92 -23.02 -11.87
C GLU A 97 -4.76 -23.66 -11.11
N VAL A 98 -4.33 -23.06 -9.99
CA VAL A 98 -3.12 -23.52 -9.28
C VAL A 98 -3.46 -24.48 -8.15
N LEU A 99 -4.48 -24.16 -7.34
CA LEU A 99 -4.88 -25.00 -6.20
C LEU A 99 -5.99 -26.01 -6.55
N SER A 100 -6.61 -25.87 -7.72
CA SER A 100 -7.72 -26.70 -8.22
C SER A 100 -8.91 -26.84 -7.27
N ARG A 101 -9.02 -25.98 -6.25
CA ARG A 101 -9.98 -26.05 -5.12
C ARG A 101 -10.13 -27.42 -4.44
N VAL A 102 -9.18 -28.35 -4.60
CA VAL A 102 -9.33 -29.75 -4.11
C VAL A 102 -9.02 -29.87 -2.62
N LYS A 103 -8.23 -28.94 -2.06
CA LYS A 103 -7.79 -28.96 -0.65
C LYS A 103 -7.86 -27.59 -0.02
N ALA A 104 -8.20 -27.55 1.27
CA ALA A 104 -8.12 -26.35 2.09
C ALA A 104 -6.68 -26.17 2.58
N TYR A 105 -6.04 -25.07 2.19
CA TYR A 105 -4.73 -24.67 2.68
C TYR A 105 -4.88 -23.65 3.80
N ASN A 106 -4.20 -23.85 4.92
CA ASN A 106 -4.01 -22.79 5.91
C ASN A 106 -2.91 -21.82 5.44
N VAL A 107 -2.80 -20.64 6.05
CA VAL A 107 -1.85 -19.60 5.63
C VAL A 107 -0.40 -20.10 5.56
N ILE A 108 0.02 -20.91 6.53
CA ILE A 108 1.39 -21.46 6.57
C ILE A 108 1.63 -22.40 5.39
N THR A 109 0.71 -23.33 5.14
CA THR A 109 0.81 -24.29 4.02
C THR A 109 0.72 -23.61 2.66
N LEU A 110 0.02 -22.48 2.56
CA LEU A 110 -0.06 -21.70 1.33
C LEU A 110 1.27 -21.00 1.02
N ILE A 111 1.90 -20.42 2.05
CA ILE A 111 3.23 -19.79 1.92
C ILE A 111 4.27 -20.85 1.52
N ASP A 112 4.27 -22.00 2.20
CA ASP A 112 5.18 -23.10 1.90
C ASP A 112 5.00 -23.61 0.46
N PHE A 113 3.74 -23.78 0.00
CA PHE A 113 3.45 -24.17 -1.38
C PHE A 113 3.98 -23.14 -2.40
N CYS A 114 3.79 -21.84 -2.15
CA CYS A 114 4.30 -20.78 -3.01
C CYS A 114 5.83 -20.77 -3.09
N ALA A 115 6.51 -20.89 -1.95
CA ALA A 115 7.97 -20.86 -1.86
C ALA A 115 8.64 -22.14 -2.35
N THR A 116 7.96 -23.28 -2.33
CA THR A 116 8.56 -24.56 -2.74
C THR A 116 8.03 -25.01 -4.08
N THR A 117 6.74 -25.32 -4.17
CA THR A 117 6.17 -26.05 -5.31
C THR A 117 6.06 -25.15 -6.53
N LEU A 118 5.54 -23.93 -6.35
CA LEU A 118 5.45 -22.92 -7.40
C LEU A 118 6.84 -22.45 -7.86
N GLU A 119 7.73 -22.10 -6.93
CA GLU A 119 9.09 -21.65 -7.26
C GLU A 119 9.87 -22.72 -8.04
N ASN A 120 9.81 -23.98 -7.61
CA ASN A 120 10.45 -25.09 -8.31
C ASN A 120 9.85 -25.33 -9.71
N TYR A 121 8.54 -25.19 -9.86
CA TYR A 121 7.86 -25.31 -11.16
C TYR A 121 8.34 -24.25 -12.14
N TYR A 122 8.33 -22.98 -11.73
CA TYR A 122 8.80 -21.88 -12.60
C TYR A 122 10.30 -21.98 -12.89
N SER A 123 11.11 -22.34 -11.90
CA SER A 123 12.55 -22.55 -12.07
C SER A 123 12.85 -23.65 -13.09
N ARG A 124 12.08 -24.75 -13.06
CA ARG A 124 12.20 -25.84 -14.05
C ARG A 124 11.72 -25.39 -15.43
N SER A 125 10.59 -24.69 -15.51
CA SER A 125 10.06 -24.19 -16.78
C SER A 125 11.04 -23.24 -17.46
N LEU A 126 11.59 -22.27 -16.72
CA LEU A 126 12.56 -21.30 -17.23
C LEU A 126 13.83 -22.00 -17.73
N ARG A 127 14.38 -22.95 -16.95
CA ARG A 127 15.53 -23.76 -17.37
C ARG A 127 15.26 -24.56 -18.65
N ILE A 128 14.06 -25.14 -18.79
CA ILE A 128 13.68 -25.86 -20.01
C ILE A 128 13.62 -24.91 -21.21
N THR A 129 13.08 -23.69 -21.03
CA THR A 129 13.06 -22.68 -22.09
C THR A 129 14.46 -22.23 -22.51
N GLU A 130 15.39 -22.08 -21.57
CA GLU A 130 16.81 -21.79 -21.84
C GLU A 130 17.51 -22.94 -22.59
N ILE A 131 17.23 -24.18 -22.21
CA ILE A 131 17.80 -25.36 -22.90
C ILE A 131 17.25 -25.47 -24.32
N LEU A 132 15.96 -25.21 -24.53
CA LEU A 132 15.36 -25.21 -25.86
C LEU A 132 15.91 -24.07 -26.72
N SER A 133 16.11 -22.87 -26.18
CA SER A 133 16.68 -21.75 -26.95
C SER A 133 18.14 -21.99 -27.36
N GLN A 134 18.94 -22.67 -26.53
CA GLN A 134 20.31 -23.08 -26.87
C GLN A 134 20.35 -24.26 -27.86
N GLY A 135 19.45 -25.23 -27.73
CA GLY A 135 19.34 -26.38 -28.65
C GLY A 135 18.93 -26.02 -30.08
N PHE A 136 18.19 -24.91 -30.27
CA PHE A 136 17.86 -24.38 -31.60
C PHE A 136 19.02 -23.64 -32.28
N SER A 137 20.04 -23.19 -31.53
CA SER A 137 21.21 -22.49 -32.10
C SER A 137 22.30 -23.42 -32.63
N LEU A 138 22.24 -24.73 -32.34
CA LEU A 138 23.23 -25.74 -32.75
C LEU A 138 22.82 -26.53 -34.02
N LYS A 139 21.73 -26.15 -34.69
CA LYS A 139 21.27 -26.72 -35.97
C LYS A 139 21.31 -25.71 -37.14
N LYS A 140 22.39 -24.94 -37.25
CA LYS A 140 22.75 -24.22 -38.48
C LYS A 140 24.18 -24.54 -38.87
#